data_AF-A0A7Y7DU55-F1
#
_entry.id   AF-A0A7Y7DU55-F1
#
_cell.length_a   1.000
_cell.length_b   1.000
_cell.length_c   1.000
_cell.angle_alpha   90.00
_cell.angle_beta   90.00
_cell.angle_gamma   90.00
#
_symmetry.space_group_name_H-M   'P 1'
#
loop_
_entity.id
_entity.type
_entity.pdbx_description
1 polymer ?
#
loop_
_entity_poly.entity_id
_entity_poly.type
_entity_poly.pdbx_seq_one_letter_code
_entity_poly.pdbx_strand_id
1 'polypeptide(L)' 'IDVISQGYNEVPQGEKVAIFNSNNLLEIAINRGANGSTGGAEQLFGLRVNDMIRVEFTPKGSRTTIESLF' A
#
# COMPACT_ATOMS: atom_id res chain seq x y z
N ILE A 1 -4.25 -5.48 -2.53
CA ILE A 1 -3.80 -4.13 -2.96
C ILE A 1 -2.86 -4.44 -4.09
N ASP A 2 -3.27 -4.12 -5.30
CA ASP A 2 -2.70 -4.77 -6.48
C ASP A 2 -1.95 -3.76 -7.36
N VAL A 3 -1.99 -2.48 -6.98
CA VAL A 3 -1.32 -1.36 -7.64
C VAL A 3 -0.66 -0.45 -6.62
N ILE A 4 0.45 0.17 -7.02
CA ILE A 4 1.08 1.27 -6.28
C ILE A 4 0.57 2.58 -6.88
N SER A 5 -0.05 3.41 -6.04
CA SER A 5 -0.60 4.71 -6.39
C SER A 5 0.43 5.83 -6.24
N GLN A 6 0.23 6.94 -6.96
CA GLN A 6 1.04 8.16 -6.76
C GLN A 6 0.55 9.01 -5.59
N GLY A 7 -0.68 8.78 -5.13
CA GLY A 7 -1.24 9.49 -3.98
C GLY A 7 -2.57 8.94 -3.49
N TYR A 8 -3.01 9.42 -2.33
CA TYR A 8 -4.22 8.95 -1.66
C TYR A 8 -5.51 9.16 -2.46
N ASN A 9 -5.57 10.17 -3.34
CA ASN A 9 -6.77 10.51 -4.10
C ASN A 9 -7.06 9.54 -5.27
N GLU A 10 -6.18 8.58 -5.53
CA GLU A 10 -6.38 7.57 -6.59
C GLU A 10 -7.36 6.47 -6.21
N VAL A 11 -7.70 6.36 -4.92
CA VAL A 11 -8.74 5.43 -4.44
C VAL A 11 -9.85 6.21 -3.74
N PRO A 12 -11.09 5.68 -3.69
CA PRO A 12 -12.17 6.29 -2.93
C PRO A 12 -11.82 6.47 -1.44
N GLN A 13 -12.51 7.39 -0.78
CA GLN A 13 -12.39 7.53 0.68
C GLN A 13 -12.83 6.23 1.37
N GLY A 14 -12.04 5.80 2.36
CA GLY A 14 -12.25 4.54 3.09
C GLY A 14 -11.59 3.33 2.43
N GLU A 15 -11.03 3.46 1.22
CA GLU A 15 -10.33 2.38 0.53
C GLU A 15 -8.83 2.33 0.83
N LYS A 16 -8.28 1.12 0.66
CA LYS A 16 -6.86 0.83 0.89
C LYS A 16 -6.01 1.39 -0.26
N VAL A 17 -4.88 1.99 0.07
CA VAL A 17 -3.90 2.52 -0.89
C VAL A 17 -2.49 2.09 -0.51
N ALA A 18 -1.64 1.82 -1.51
CA ALA A 18 -0.20 1.66 -1.32
C ALA A 18 0.52 2.76 -2.11
N ILE A 19 1.40 3.52 -1.45
CA ILE A 19 2.17 4.62 -2.06
C ILE A 19 3.63 4.57 -1.60
N PHE A 20 4.54 5.20 -2.35
CA PHE A 20 5.87 5.54 -1.82
C PHE A 20 5.83 6.95 -1.24
N ASN A 21 6.14 7.09 0.05
CA ASN A 21 6.13 8.38 0.70
C ASN A 21 7.41 9.19 0.43
N SER A 22 7.50 10.41 0.96
CA SER A 22 8.66 11.31 0.77
C SER A 22 9.98 10.76 1.30
N ASN A 23 9.94 9.74 2.17
CA ASN A 23 11.13 9.04 2.66
C ASN A 23 11.51 7.83 1.79
N ASN A 24 10.85 7.66 0.64
CA ASN A 24 11.03 6.55 -0.30
C ASN A 24 10.73 5.17 0.32
N LEU A 25 9.84 5.12 1.31
CA LEU A 25 9.36 3.90 1.95
C LEU A 25 7.98 3.52 1.42
N LEU A 26 7.72 2.21 1.32
CA LEU A 26 6.39 1.69 1.00
C LEU A 26 5.45 1.94 2.17
N GLU A 27 4.38 2.66 1.90
CA GLU A 27 3.34 3.00 2.85
C GLU A 27 2.03 2.35 2.45
N ILE A 28 1.39 1.64 3.39
CA ILE A 28 0.06 1.05 3.22
C ILE A 28 -0.90 1.80 4.14
N ALA A 29 -1.95 2.38 3.55
CA ALA A 29 -2.86 3.27 4.26
C ALA A 29 -4.31 3.10 3.81
N ILE A 30 -5.22 3.77 4.51
CA ILE A 30 -6.63 3.95 4.10
C ILE A 30 -6.85 5.41 3.75
N ASN A 31 -7.32 5.71 2.54
CA ASN A 31 -7.57 7.07 2.11
C ASN A 31 -8.63 7.73 3.00
N ARG A 32 -8.25 8.82 3.70
CA ARG A 32 -9.10 9.53 4.66
C ARG A 32 -9.79 8.58 5.66
N GLY A 33 -9.08 7.56 6.13
CA GLY A 33 -9.59 6.56 7.07
C GLY A 33 -9.94 7.13 8.45
N ALA A 34 -9.29 8.23 8.85
CA ALA A 34 -9.53 8.90 10.12
C ALA A 34 -10.35 10.19 9.95
N ASN A 35 -11.67 10.05 9.85
CA ASN A 35 -12.59 11.19 9.92
C ASN A 35 -12.86 11.54 11.41
N GLY A 36 -11.92 12.22 12.05
CA GLY A 36 -12.16 12.98 13.28
C GLY A 36 -12.03 12.25 14.64
N SER A 37 -12.15 10.92 14.73
CA SER A 37 -12.02 10.23 16.04
C SER A 37 -11.56 8.77 15.97
N THR A 38 -11.34 8.21 14.78
CA THR A 38 -11.17 6.77 14.59
C THR A 38 -9.85 6.51 13.89
N GLY A 39 -8.86 6.05 14.65
CA GLY A 39 -7.87 5.06 14.23
C GLY A 39 -7.03 5.28 12.98
N GLY A 40 -5.72 5.41 13.16
CA GLY A 40 -4.76 5.23 12.07
C GLY A 40 -4.74 3.81 11.50
N ALA A 41 -3.72 3.51 10.68
CA ALA A 41 -3.55 2.18 10.07
C ALA A 41 -3.57 1.03 11.11
N GLU A 42 -3.11 1.27 12.34
CA GLU A 42 -3.18 0.30 13.45
C GLU A 42 -4.61 -0.18 13.75
N GLN A 43 -5.59 0.72 13.82
CA GLN A 43 -6.98 0.35 14.11
C GLN A 43 -7.71 -0.17 12.88
N LEU A 44 -7.39 0.38 11.71
CA LEU A 44 -8.10 0.05 10.47
C LEU A 44 -7.62 -1.25 9.83
N PHE A 45 -6.30 -1.52 9.89
CA PHE A 45 -5.72 -2.77 9.42
C PHE A 45 -5.47 -3.79 10.53
N GLY A 46 -5.57 -3.39 11.80
CA GLY A 46 -5.23 -4.25 12.93
C GLY A 46 -3.73 -4.56 13.04
N LEU A 47 -2.88 -3.79 12.34
CA LEU A 47 -1.44 -4.02 12.27
C LEU A 47 -0.72 -3.37 13.46
N ARG A 48 0.28 -4.06 13.97
CA ARG A 48 1.17 -3.58 15.04
C ARG A 48 2.59 -3.41 14.53
N VAL A 49 3.37 -2.63 15.27
CA VAL A 49 4.81 -2.53 15.04
C VAL A 49 5.43 -3.93 15.19
N ASN A 50 6.27 -4.32 14.23
CA ASN A 50 6.87 -5.65 14.04
C ASN A 50 5.97 -6.73 13.44
N ASP A 51 4.76 -6.41 13.01
CA ASP A 51 3.97 -7.36 12.22
C ASP A 51 4.66 -7.64 10.86
N MET A 52 4.64 -8.90 10.45
CA MET A 52 5.22 -9.32 9.18
C MET A 52 4.32 -8.90 8.01
N ILE A 53 4.87 -8.10 7.09
CA ILE A 53 4.20 -7.75 5.84
C ILE A 53 4.82 -8.54 4.69
N ARG A 54 4.00 -9.32 3.97
CA ARG A 54 4.41 -10.04 2.77
C ARG A 54 3.97 -9.27 1.52
N VAL A 55 4.92 -8.86 0.70
CA VAL A 55 4.66 -8.24 -0.61
C VAL A 55 5.01 -9.24 -1.70
N GLU A 56 4.06 -9.52 -2.57
CA GLU A 56 4.26 -10.40 -3.73
C GLU A 56 4.11 -9.59 -5.01
N PHE A 57 5.06 -9.75 -5.92
CA PHE A 57 5.03 -9.14 -7.24
C PHE A 57 4.57 -10.19 -8.25
N THR A 58 3.51 -9.91 -9.01
CA THR A 58 2.99 -10.81 -10.05
C THR A 58 2.99 -10.13 -11.44
N PRO A 59 3.52 -10.80 -12.47
CA PRO A 59 4.13 -12.14 -12.47
C PRO A 59 5.49 -12.16 -11.73
N LYS A 60 6.04 -13.35 -11.44
CA LYS A 60 7.40 -13.47 -10.88
C LYS A 60 8.40 -12.92 -11.92
N GLY A 61 8.85 -11.69 -11.71
CA GLY A 61 9.58 -10.90 -12.70
C GLY A 61 8.75 -9.67 -13.01
N SER A 62 9.33 -8.49 -12.75
CA SER A 62 8.64 -7.22 -13.01
C SER A 62 8.02 -7.27 -14.41
N ARG A 63 6.79 -6.76 -14.57
CA ARG A 63 6.12 -6.71 -15.89
C ARG A 63 7.00 -6.07 -16.98
N THR A 64 8.01 -5.30 -16.57
CA THR A 64 9.04 -4.65 -17.39
C THR A 64 10.25 -5.50 -17.72
N THR A 65 10.49 -6.62 -17.03
CA THR A 65 11.68 -7.50 -17.19
C THR A 65 11.30 -8.96 -17.42
N ILE A 66 10.03 -9.28 -17.72
CA ILE A 66 9.62 -10.63 -18.11
C ILE A 66 10.31 -11.07 -19.40
N GLU A 67 10.56 -10.13 -20.32
CA GLU A 67 11.30 -10.40 -21.56
C GLU A 67 12.79 -10.68 -21.32
N SER A 68 13.35 -10.35 -20.15
CA SER A 68 14.75 -10.68 -19.82
C SER A 68 14.92 -12.04 -19.15
N LEU A 69 13.85 -12.84 -19.03
CA LEU A 69 13.87 -14.19 -18.46
C LEU A 69 13.91 -15.30 -19.52
N PHE A 70 13.85 -14.96 -20.81
CA PHE A 70 13.92 -15.87 -21.95
C PHE A 70 15.03 -15.48 -22.92
#